data_AF-A0A967MTF6-F1
#
_entry.id   AF-A0A967MTF6-F1
#
_cell.length_a   1.000
_cell.length_b   1.000
_cell.length_c   1.000
_cell.angle_alpha   90.00
_cell.angle_beta   90.00
_cell.angle_gamma   90.00
#
_symmetry.space_group_name_H-M   'P 1'
#
loop_
_entity.id
_entity.type
_entity.pdbx_description
1 polymer ?
#
loop_
_entity_poly.entity_id
_entity_poly.type
_entity_poly.pdbx_seq_one_letter_code
_entity_poly.pdbx_strand_id
1 'polypeptide(L)' 'VYFEDTDFAGLVYHANYLKFCERGRSDFIRLLGIHHQTLANPED' A
#
# COMPACT_ATOMS: atom_id res chain seq x y z
N VAL A 1 0.11 -7.82 -10.35
CA VAL A 1 -1.05 -7.30 -11.10
C VAL A 1 -1.93 -8.49 -11.41
N TYR A 2 -3.12 -8.50 -10.83
CA TYR A 2 -4.14 -9.51 -11.03
C TYR A 2 -5.26 -8.96 -11.94
N PHE A 3 -6.13 -9.83 -12.43
CA PHE A 3 -7.26 -9.41 -13.28
C PHE A 3 -8.12 -8.34 -12.59
N GLU A 4 -8.33 -8.46 -11.27
CA GLU A 4 -9.05 -7.46 -10.45
C GLU A 4 -8.36 -6.07 -10.38
N ASP A 5 -7.08 -5.99 -10.72
CA ASP A 5 -6.35 -4.72 -10.74
C ASP A 5 -6.60 -3.93 -12.04
N THR A 6 -7.19 -4.57 -13.05
CA THR A 6 -7.37 -4.02 -14.40
C THR A 6 -8.80 -3.55 -14.67
N ASP A 7 -8.96 -2.59 -15.58
CA ASP A 7 -10.26 -2.10 -16.06
C ASP A 7 -10.64 -2.66 -17.44
N PHE A 8 -11.76 -2.19 -18.00
CA PHE A 8 -12.28 -2.62 -19.30
C PHE A 8 -11.34 -2.32 -20.49
N ALA A 9 -10.36 -1.43 -20.32
CA ALA A 9 -9.35 -1.16 -21.33
C ALA A 9 -8.16 -2.15 -21.25
N GLY A 10 -8.17 -3.08 -20.29
CA GLY A 10 -7.09 -4.04 -20.07
C GLY A 10 -5.85 -3.41 -19.43
N LEU A 11 -5.98 -2.21 -18.87
CA LEU A 11 -4.93 -1.49 -18.18
C LEU A 11 -5.18 -1.52 -16.68
N VAL A 12 -4.14 -1.28 -15.88
CA VAL A 12 -4.30 -1.08 -14.43
C VAL A 12 -5.18 0.15 -14.21
N TYR A 13 -6.26 -0.02 -13.45
CA TYR A 13 -7.13 1.09 -13.11
C TYR A 13 -6.36 2.14 -12.30
N HIS A 14 -6.50 3.43 -12.66
CA HIS A 14 -5.66 4.50 -12.12
C HIS A 14 -5.64 4.55 -10.57
N ALA A 15 -6.75 4.25 -9.90
CA ALA A 15 -6.81 4.23 -8.43
C ALA A 15 -6.03 3.06 -7.79
N ASN A 16 -5.80 1.96 -8.52
CA ASN A 16 -5.06 0.80 -8.00
C ASN A 16 -3.56 1.11 -7.83
N TYR A 17 -3.01 2.10 -8.56
CA TYR A 17 -1.64 2.57 -8.31
C TYR A 17 -1.49 3.14 -6.89
N LEU A 18 -2.51 3.83 -6.36
CA LEU A 18 -2.48 4.32 -4.98
C LEU A 18 -2.44 3.15 -3.98
N LYS A 19 -3.21 2.08 -4.24
CA LYS A 19 -3.18 0.86 -3.41
C LYS A 19 -1.81 0.20 -3.42
N PHE A 20 -1.16 0.13 -4.58
CA PHE A 20 0.18 -0.44 -4.72
C PHE A 20 1.22 0.39 -3.96
N CYS A 21 1.17 1.71 -4.11
CA CYS A 21 2.05 2.63 -3.37
C CYS A 21 1.86 2.48 -1.86
N GLU A 22 0.61 2.40 -1.40
CA GLU A 22 0.29 2.30 0.02
C GLU A 22 0.72 0.95 0.64
N ARG A 23 0.56 -0.15 -0.11
CA ARG A 23 1.08 -1.47 0.29
C ARG A 23 2.61 -1.45 0.37
N GLY A 24 3.27 -0.89 -0.64
CA GLY A 24 4.73 -0.75 -0.65
C GLY A 24 5.25 0.11 0.51
N ARG A 25 4.57 1.22 0.82
CA ARG A 25 4.88 2.07 1.98
C ARG A 25 4.75 1.31 3.29
N SER A 26 3.67 0.55 3.46
CA SER A 26 3.43 -0.25 4.65
C SER A 26 4.49 -1.34 4.83
N ASP A 27 4.85 -2.04 3.75
CA ASP A 27 5.92 -3.03 3.76
C ASP A 27 7.29 -2.41 4.04
N PHE A 28 7.60 -1.24 3.46
CA PHE A 28 8.84 -0.52 3.72
C PHE A 28 8.99 -0.17 5.20
N ILE A 29 7.97 0.41 5.81
CA ILE A 29 7.97 0.76 7.24
C ILE A 29 8.12 -0.48 8.12
N ARG A 30 7.44 -1.58 7.76
CA ARG A 30 7.58 -2.87 8.44
C ARG A 30 9.01 -3.41 8.37
N LEU A 31 9.68 -3.29 7.22
CA LEU A 31 11.07 -3.74 7.05
C LEU A 31 12.08 -2.88 7.85
N LEU A 32 11.75 -1.62 8.13
CA LEU A 32 12.53 -0.77 9.04
C LEU A 32 12.33 -1.13 10.53
N GLY A 33 11.46 -2.10 10.85
CA GLY A 33 11.15 -2.47 12.23
C GLY A 33 10.24 -1.47 12.94
N ILE A 34 9.62 -0.55 12.19
CA ILE A 34 8.73 0.47 12.74
C ILE A 34 7.30 -0.10 12.72
N HIS A 35 6.67 -0.19 13.89
CA HIS A 35 5.29 -0.64 13.99
C HIS A 35 4.32 0.51 13.74
N HIS A 36 3.25 0.24 12.98
CA HIS A 36 2.26 1.28 12.63
C HIS A 36 1.55 1.86 13.86
N GLN A 37 1.36 1.04 14.90
CA GLN A 37 0.80 1.47 16.18
C GLN A 37 1.67 2.56 16.83
N THR A 38 2.99 2.40 16.82
CA THR A 38 3.95 3.40 17.34
C THR A 38 3.91 4.71 16.56
N LEU A 39 3.57 4.68 15.27
CA LEU A 39 3.41 5.91 14.48
C LEU A 39 2.07 6.60 14.74
N ALA A 40 1.01 5.83 15.00
CA ALA A 40 -0.33 6.36 15.28
C ALA A 40 -0.41 6.96 16.69
N ASN A 41 0.19 6.27 17.66
CA ASN A 41 0.27 6.66 19.06
C ASN A 41 1.74 6.60 19.52
N PRO A 42 2.52 7.67 19.33
CA PRO A 42 3.94 7.68 19.71
C PRO A 42 4.21 7.69 21.22
N GLU A 43 3.18 7.92 22.02
CA GLU A 43 3.25 8.10 23.49
C GLU A 43 2.85 6.83 24.27
N ASP A 44 2.40 5.77 23.58
CA ASP A 44 2.13 4.42 24.13
C ASP A 44 3.35 3.50 23.95
#